data_AF-A0A7C9CT72-F1
#
_entry.id   AF-A0A7C9CT72-F1
#
_cell.length_a   1.000
_cell.length_b   1.000
_cell.length_c   1.000
_cell.angle_alpha   90.00
_cell.angle_beta   90.00
_cell.angle_gamma   90.00
#
_symmetry.space_group_name_H-M   'P 1'
#
loop_
_entity.id
_entity.type
_entity.pdbx_description
1 polymer ?
#
loop_
_entity_poly.entity_id
_entity_poly.type
_entity_poly.pdbx_seq_one_letter_code
_entity_poly.pdbx_strand_id
1 'polypeptide(L)'
;MEDLSKYAHSPAHLAVLRRDYAALKRIVASLPKLAKAGEVTSEAESLAAELRADEFSATIDRRDVPGRETPLHLAVRLRDPISAEILMSAGADWSLQNESGWNALQEAVCTRGE
;
A
#
# COMPACT_ATOMS: atom_id res chain seq x y z
N MET A 1 12.94 -6.81 -16.40
CA MET A 1 12.11 -7.80 -15.69
C MET A 1 12.48 -7.69 -14.23
N GLU A 2 11.68 -7.01 -13.42
CA GLU A 2 11.97 -6.84 -11.98
C GLU A 2 12.04 -8.20 -11.27
N ASP A 3 13.03 -8.37 -10.40
CA ASP A 3 13.14 -9.54 -9.53
C ASP A 3 11.98 -9.58 -8.53
N LEU A 4 11.09 -10.55 -8.70
CA LEU A 4 10.01 -10.86 -7.74
C LEU A 4 10.56 -11.15 -6.33
N SER A 5 11.80 -11.65 -6.26
CA SER A 5 12.52 -11.95 -5.02
C SER A 5 12.68 -10.73 -4.12
N LYS A 6 12.81 -9.52 -4.71
CA LYS A 6 12.96 -8.25 -3.97
C LYS A 6 11.70 -7.88 -3.18
N TYR A 7 10.56 -8.41 -3.58
CA TYR A 7 9.25 -8.13 -2.99
C TYR A 7 8.64 -9.34 -2.28
N ALA A 8 9.38 -10.46 -2.15
CA ALA A 8 8.87 -11.72 -1.63
C ALA A 8 8.22 -11.59 -0.23
N HIS A 9 8.69 -10.63 0.56
CA HIS A 9 8.24 -10.37 1.93
C HIS A 9 7.05 -9.38 2.01
N SER A 10 6.68 -8.76 0.89
CA SER A 10 5.56 -7.81 0.82
C SER A 10 4.46 -8.34 -0.09
N PRO A 11 3.33 -8.83 0.48
CA PRO A 11 2.22 -9.34 -0.32
C PRO A 11 1.57 -8.23 -1.17
N ALA A 12 1.56 -6.99 -0.69
CA ALA A 12 1.05 -5.84 -1.42
C ALA A 12 1.90 -5.54 -2.68
N HIS A 13 3.22 -5.47 -2.54
CA HIS A 13 4.10 -5.27 -3.70
C HIS A 13 3.99 -6.42 -4.71
N LEU A 14 3.95 -7.68 -4.25
CA LEU A 14 3.80 -8.81 -5.15
C LEU A 14 2.48 -8.78 -5.93
N ALA A 15 1.39 -8.39 -5.28
CA ALA A 15 0.09 -8.26 -5.93
C ALA A 15 0.12 -7.18 -7.02
N VAL A 16 0.72 -6.01 -6.73
CA VAL A 16 0.89 -4.92 -7.70
C VAL A 16 1.81 -5.33 -8.85
N LEU A 17 2.95 -5.96 -8.55
CA LEU A 17 3.92 -6.40 -9.55
C LEU A 17 3.33 -7.43 -10.52
N ARG A 18 2.47 -8.31 -10.02
CA ARG A 18 1.74 -9.30 -10.82
C ARG A 18 0.47 -8.74 -11.48
N ARG A 19 0.08 -7.50 -11.20
CA ARG A 19 -1.24 -6.93 -11.54
C ARG A 19 -2.39 -7.81 -11.06
N ASP A 20 -2.20 -8.49 -9.92
CA ASP A 20 -3.20 -9.34 -9.31
C ASP A 20 -4.15 -8.49 -8.45
N TYR A 21 -5.10 -7.87 -9.13
CA TYR A 21 -6.12 -7.02 -8.51
C TYR A 21 -6.99 -7.77 -7.52
N ALA A 22 -7.21 -9.07 -7.74
CA ALA A 22 -8.03 -9.90 -6.87
C ALA A 22 -7.30 -10.23 -5.56
N ALA A 23 -6.00 -10.54 -5.62
CA ALA A 23 -5.17 -10.64 -4.42
C ALA A 23 -5.07 -9.30 -3.69
N LEU A 24 -4.84 -8.20 -4.42
CA LEU A 24 -4.75 -6.86 -3.81
C LEU A 24 -6.04 -6.47 -3.10
N LYS A 25 -7.20 -6.67 -3.74
CA LYS A 25 -8.51 -6.45 -3.11
C LYS A 25 -8.74 -7.38 -1.93
N ARG A 26 -8.30 -8.64 -1.98
CA ARG A 26 -8.39 -9.56 -0.83
C ARG A 26 -7.53 -9.11 0.33
N ILE A 27 -6.30 -8.64 0.08
CA ILE A 27 -5.43 -8.07 1.10
C ILE A 27 -6.15 -6.88 1.74
N VAL A 28 -6.59 -5.91 0.93
CA VAL A 28 -7.32 -4.71 1.40
C VAL A 28 -8.63 -5.06 2.11
N ALA A 29 -9.38 -6.07 1.66
CA ALA A 29 -10.65 -6.47 2.26
C ALA A 29 -10.49 -7.37 3.49
N SER A 30 -9.38 -8.11 3.58
CA SER A 30 -9.01 -8.87 4.79
C SER A 30 -8.59 -7.96 5.93
N LEU A 31 -8.25 -6.71 5.59
CA LEU A 31 -7.96 -5.70 6.58
C LEU A 31 -9.28 -5.18 7.18
N PRO A 32 -9.40 -5.15 8.51
CA PRO A 32 -10.57 -4.61 9.16
C PRO A 32 -10.63 -3.11 8.84
N LYS A 33 -11.69 -2.69 8.15
CA LYS A 33 -11.95 -1.27 7.88
C LYS A 33 -11.85 -0.53 9.21
N LEU A 34 -10.98 0.48 9.28
CA LEU A 34 -10.88 1.40 10.42
C LEU A 34 -12.32 1.80 10.77
N ALA A 35 -12.82 1.30 11.91
CA ALA A 35 -14.22 1.47 12.26
C ALA A 35 -14.52 2.96 12.21
N LYS A 36 -15.63 3.33 11.55
CA LYS A 36 -16.10 4.72 11.54
C LYS A 36 -16.10 5.21 12.99
N ALA A 37 -15.46 6.35 13.22
CA ALA A 37 -15.47 7.04 14.50
C ALA A 37 -16.93 7.16 15.00
N GLY A 38 -17.31 6.33 15.97
CA GLY A 38 -18.69 6.30 16.47
C GLY A 38 -19.18 4.98 17.07
N GLU A 39 -18.54 3.83 16.79
CA GLU A 39 -19.07 2.50 17.19
C GLU A 39 -18.22 1.73 18.22
N VAL A 40 -17.33 2.40 18.96
CA VAL A 40 -16.56 1.72 20.02
C VAL A 40 -17.34 1.79 21.33
N THR A 41 -18.06 0.70 21.65
CA THR A 41 -18.86 0.59 22.88
C THR A 41 -18.08 -0.05 24.03
N SER A 42 -16.86 -0.54 23.80
CA SER A 42 -16.03 -1.18 24.82
C SER A 42 -14.53 -0.89 24.67
N GLU A 43 -13.85 -0.67 25.80
CA GLU A 43 -12.41 -0.38 25.91
C GLU A 43 -11.52 -1.48 25.27
N ALA A 44 -12.01 -2.74 25.27
CA ALA A 44 -11.34 -3.87 24.63
C ALA A 44 -11.35 -3.81 23.09
N GLU A 45 -12.35 -3.17 22.47
CA GLU A 45 -12.40 -2.99 21.01
C GLU A 45 -11.43 -1.91 20.53
N SER A 46 -11.18 -0.87 21.34
CA SER A 46 -10.18 0.17 21.03
C SER A 46 -8.75 -0.39 20.96
N LEU A 47 -8.31 -1.14 21.97
CA LEU A 47 -6.96 -1.73 22.00
C LEU A 47 -6.73 -2.71 20.84
N ALA A 48 -7.73 -3.53 20.54
CA ALA A 48 -7.65 -4.45 19.43
C ALA A 48 -7.69 -3.71 18.07
N ALA A 49 -8.39 -2.59 17.94
CA ALA A 49 -8.41 -1.78 16.73
C ALA A 49 -7.07 -1.06 16.48
N GLU A 50 -6.38 -0.62 17.53
CA GLU A 50 -5.10 0.09 17.45
C GLU A 50 -3.96 -0.82 16.98
N LEU A 51 -3.84 -2.04 17.52
CA LEU A 51 -2.88 -3.06 17.05
C LEU A 51 -3.11 -3.43 15.58
N ARG A 52 -4.37 -3.49 15.15
CA ARG A 52 -4.75 -3.85 13.78
C ARG A 52 -4.46 -2.74 12.77
N ALA A 53 -4.48 -1.47 13.18
CA ALA A 53 -4.10 -0.34 12.33
C ALA A 53 -2.59 -0.31 12.06
N ASP A 54 -1.77 -0.74 13.02
CA ASP A 54 -0.32 -0.86 12.83
C ASP A 54 0.03 -1.96 11.81
N GLU A 55 -0.64 -3.13 11.90
CA GLU A 55 -0.51 -4.20 10.89
C GLU A 55 -0.97 -3.76 9.48
N PHE A 56 -1.98 -2.89 9.40
CA PHE A 56 -2.43 -2.30 8.15
C PHE A 56 -1.33 -1.47 7.49
N SER A 57 -0.76 -0.52 8.22
CA SER A 57 0.31 0.34 7.71
C SER A 57 1.57 -0.48 7.40
N ALA A 58 1.90 -1.49 8.22
CA ALA A 58 3.01 -2.41 7.97
C ALA A 58 2.87 -3.22 6.68
N THR A 59 1.66 -3.33 6.11
CA THR A 59 1.38 -4.07 4.86
C THR A 59 1.25 -3.13 3.65
N ILE A 60 0.42 -2.07 3.77
CA ILE A 60 0.08 -1.18 2.65
C ILE A 60 1.13 -0.08 2.44
N ASP A 61 1.74 0.40 3.52
CA ASP A 61 2.78 1.45 3.50
C ASP A 61 4.18 0.86 3.71
N ARG A 62 4.30 -0.45 3.51
CA ARG A 62 5.56 -1.18 3.66
C ARG A 62 6.62 -0.60 2.72
N ARG A 63 7.82 -0.37 3.24
CA ARG A 63 8.95 0.27 2.52
C ARG A 63 10.28 -0.44 2.71
N ASP A 64 10.27 -1.70 3.15
CA ASP A 64 11.46 -2.53 3.33
C ASP A 64 11.98 -3.15 2.01
N VAL A 65 11.68 -2.48 0.90
CA VAL A 65 12.02 -2.90 -0.46
C VAL A 65 13.13 -1.99 -1.00
N PRO A 66 13.92 -2.45 -1.99
CA PRO A 66 14.88 -1.57 -2.65
C PRO A 66 14.17 -0.33 -3.22
N GLY A 67 14.79 0.84 -3.11
CA GLY A 67 14.17 2.10 -3.48
C GLY A 67 13.27 2.68 -2.39
N ARG A 68 13.05 1.97 -1.27
CA ARG A 68 12.13 2.36 -0.18
C ARG A 68 10.76 2.79 -0.71
N GLU A 69 10.38 2.19 -1.84
CA GLU A 69 9.13 2.40 -2.56
C GLU A 69 7.97 1.82 -1.74
N THR A 70 6.81 2.46 -1.84
CA THR A 70 5.56 1.85 -1.36
C THR A 70 4.91 1.05 -2.49
N PRO A 71 3.95 0.16 -2.20
CA PRO A 71 3.15 -0.49 -3.23
C PRO A 71 2.50 0.51 -4.21
N LEU A 72 2.21 1.74 -3.74
CA LEU A 72 1.65 2.80 -4.57
C LEU A 72 2.68 3.38 -5.55
N HIS A 73 3.94 3.59 -5.14
CA HIS A 73 5.04 3.95 -6.05
C HIS A 73 5.18 2.91 -7.16
N LEU A 74 5.21 1.62 -6.78
CA LEU A 74 5.29 0.53 -7.76
C LEU A 74 4.11 0.54 -8.75
N ALA A 75 2.88 0.78 -8.27
CA ALA A 75 1.71 0.86 -9.13
C ALA A 75 1.82 2.01 -10.15
N VAL A 76 2.34 3.17 -9.71
CA VAL A 76 2.61 4.32 -10.58
C VAL A 76 3.69 4.00 -11.60
N ARG A 77 4.82 3.43 -11.16
CA ARG A 77 5.96 3.06 -12.01
C ARG A 77 5.56 2.04 -13.09
N LEU A 78 4.68 1.11 -12.76
CA LEU A 78 4.10 0.13 -13.69
C LEU A 78 2.96 0.69 -14.56
N ARG A 79 2.59 1.97 -14.38
CA ARG A 79 1.44 2.63 -15.02
C ARG A 79 0.15 1.81 -14.86
N ASP A 80 -0.08 1.31 -13.66
CA ASP A 80 -1.21 0.47 -13.32
C ASP A 80 -2.26 1.24 -12.49
N PRO A 81 -3.17 1.98 -13.14
CA PRO A 81 -4.14 2.81 -12.45
C PRO A 81 -5.10 2.01 -11.57
N ILE A 82 -5.37 0.74 -11.92
CA ILE A 82 -6.28 -0.12 -11.17
C ILE A 82 -5.67 -0.47 -9.81
N SER A 83 -4.39 -0.87 -9.78
CA SER A 83 -3.67 -1.12 -8.53
C SER A 83 -3.56 0.16 -7.69
N ALA A 84 -3.27 1.31 -8.32
CA ALA A 84 -3.20 2.59 -7.64
C ALA A 84 -4.54 2.99 -7.01
N GLU A 85 -5.65 2.80 -7.72
CA GLU A 85 -7.01 3.08 -7.22
C GLU A 85 -7.37 2.19 -6.03
N ILE A 86 -7.04 0.89 -6.08
CA ILE A 86 -7.28 -0.03 -4.97
C ILE A 86 -6.50 0.39 -3.72
N LEU A 87 -5.22 0.73 -3.87
CA LEU A 87 -4.36 1.18 -2.77
C LEU A 87 -4.83 2.52 -2.19
N MET A 88 -5.16 3.49 -3.03
CA MET A 88 -5.71 4.78 -2.59
C MET A 88 -7.05 4.60 -1.87
N SER A 89 -7.93 3.73 -2.37
CA SER A 89 -9.20 3.41 -1.72
C SER A 89 -9.03 2.68 -0.39
N ALA A 90 -7.92 1.96 -0.23
CA ALA A 90 -7.55 1.34 1.05
C ALA A 90 -7.09 2.37 2.08
N GLY A 91 -6.69 3.58 1.67
CA GLY A 91 -6.08 4.58 2.54
C GLY A 91 -4.56 4.49 2.60
N ALA A 92 -3.91 3.98 1.54
CA ALA A 92 -2.46 4.02 1.41
C ALA A 92 -1.94 5.47 1.52
N ASP A 93 -0.86 5.66 2.28
CA ASP A 93 -0.28 6.98 2.48
C ASP A 93 0.53 7.40 1.24
N TRP A 94 -0.06 8.29 0.46
CA TRP A 94 0.52 8.87 -0.75
C TRP A 94 1.55 9.97 -0.45
N SER A 95 1.69 10.40 0.80
CA SER A 95 2.68 11.42 1.20
C SER A 95 4.07 10.83 1.42
N LEU A 96 4.17 9.52 1.61
CA LEU A 96 5.43 8.81 1.81
C LEU A 96 6.34 8.98 0.60
N GLN A 97 7.62 9.22 0.87
CA GLN A 97 8.64 9.42 -0.16
C GLN A 97 9.49 8.17 -0.35
N ASN A 98 9.93 7.85 -1.57
CA ASN A 98 10.91 6.79 -1.84
C ASN A 98 12.36 7.24 -1.49
N GLU A 99 13.39 6.44 -1.78
CA GLU A 99 14.80 6.80 -1.56
C GLU A 99 15.25 8.03 -2.35
N SER A 100 14.61 8.32 -3.48
CA SER A 100 14.88 9.52 -4.26
C SER A 100 14.32 10.79 -3.60
N GLY A 101 13.47 10.65 -2.56
CA GLY A 101 12.76 11.76 -1.92
C GLY A 101 11.44 12.13 -2.59
N TRP A 102 10.92 11.25 -3.46
CA TRP A 102 9.74 11.52 -4.27
C TRP A 102 8.56 10.77 -3.69
N ASN A 103 7.39 11.39 -3.61
CA ASN A 103 6.16 10.66 -3.34
C ASN A 103 5.60 10.02 -4.62
N ALA A 104 4.63 9.11 -4.48
CA ALA A 104 4.10 8.35 -5.61
C ALA A 104 3.48 9.25 -6.69
N LEU A 105 2.87 10.38 -6.33
CA LEU A 105 2.32 11.34 -7.29
C LEU A 105 3.43 12.09 -8.04
N GLN A 106 4.47 12.54 -7.34
CA GLN A 106 5.63 13.19 -7.94
C GLN A 106 6.34 12.24 -8.90
N GLU A 107 6.52 10.98 -8.50
CA GLU A 107 7.12 9.94 -9.33
C GLU A 107 6.32 9.74 -10.63
N ALA A 108 4.99 9.76 -10.55
CA ALA A 108 4.11 9.67 -11.72
C ALA A 108 4.33 10.82 -12.72
N VAL A 109 4.70 12.00 -12.23
CA VAL A 109 4.90 13.19 -13.05
C VAL A 109 6.27 13.16 -13.72
N CYS A 110 7.34 12.73 -13.04
CA CYS A 110 8.67 12.67 -13.65
C CYS A 110 8.85 11.49 -14.60
N THR A 111 8.31 10.33 -14.25
CA THR A 111 8.35 9.16 -15.15
C THR A 111 7.49 9.34 -16.41
N ARG A 112 6.60 10.34 -16.44
CA ARG A 112 5.83 10.72 -17.64
C ARG A 112 6.67 11.46 -18.69
N GLY A 113 7.90 11.87 -18.37
CA GLY A 113 8.78 12.65 -19.25
C GLY A 113 9.83 11.86 -20.03
N GLU A 114 9.91 10.54 -19.88
CA GLU A 114 10.89 9.67 -20.56
C GLU A 114 10.24 8.66 -21.50
#